data_AF-A0A7S3U0E8-F1
#
_entry.id   AF-A0A7S3U0E8-F1
#
_cell.length_a   1.000
_cell.length_b   1.000
_cell.length_c   1.000
_cell.angle_alpha   90.00
_cell.angle_beta   90.00
_cell.angle_gamma   90.00
#
_symmetry.space_group_name_H-M   'P 1'
#
loop_
_entity.id
_entity.type
_entity.pdbx_description
1 polymer ?
#
loop_
_entity_poly.entity_id
_entity_poly.type
_entity_poly.pdbx_seq_one_letter_code
_entity_poly.pdbx_strand_id
1 'polypeptide(L)'
;DRHRPGQIPTETWRRFVVYNAEAAIRDLGVADGPGGQFSLVVDRSSSGVRNQDPALAIAVLPALVQHYPGLLGEVIVAPVNGVFWAVWRVVSLFLGAETRRFTFIRGARWREALLEAVGGDVELPEHMRPAGDGV
;
A
#
# COMPACT_ATOMS: atom_id res chain seq x y z
N ASP A 1 -8.22 10.08 6.80
CA ASP A 1 -8.26 11.19 5.83
C ASP A 1 -8.22 10.71 4.39
N ARG A 2 -9.05 11.30 3.52
CA ARG A 2 -8.94 11.06 2.07
C ARG A 2 -7.85 11.97 1.49
N HIS A 3 -6.85 11.38 0.82
CA HIS A 3 -5.82 12.13 0.13
C HIS A 3 -6.43 13.03 -0.97
N ARG A 4 -5.98 14.29 -1.05
CA ARG A 4 -6.29 15.25 -2.13
C ARG A 4 -4.98 15.59 -2.86
N PRO A 5 -4.82 15.30 -4.16
CA PRO A 5 -3.55 15.49 -4.86
C PRO A 5 -3.20 16.96 -5.00
N GLY A 6 -1.90 17.27 -4.95
CA GLY A 6 -1.39 18.63 -5.09
C GLY A 6 -1.70 19.58 -3.92
N GLN A 7 -2.42 19.13 -2.88
CA GLN A 7 -2.74 19.94 -1.69
C GLN A 7 -1.89 19.61 -0.47
N ILE A 8 -1.23 18.46 -0.46
CA ILE A 8 -0.38 18.02 0.66
C ILE A 8 1.08 18.09 0.20
N PRO A 9 1.94 18.89 0.86
CA PRO A 9 3.37 18.90 0.58
C PRO A 9 3.97 17.51 0.73
N THR A 10 4.88 17.12 -0.17
CA THR A 10 5.55 15.81 -0.17
C THR A 10 6.14 15.45 1.20
N GLU A 11 6.72 16.43 1.89
CA GLU A 11 7.27 16.26 3.24
C GLU A 11 6.21 15.90 4.29
N THR A 12 5.02 16.50 4.20
CA THR A 12 3.91 16.19 5.12
C THR A 12 3.43 14.76 4.92
N TRP A 13 3.33 14.32 3.66
CA TRP A 13 2.98 12.93 3.36
C TRP A 13 4.07 11.94 3.80
N ARG A 14 5.34 12.26 3.58
CA ARG A 14 6.46 11.44 4.07
C ARG A 14 6.38 11.26 5.59
N ARG A 15 6.17 12.34 6.35
CA ARG A 15 6.00 12.28 7.81
C ARG A 15 4.79 11.45 8.20
N PHE A 16 3.67 11.59 7.49
CA PHE A 16 2.48 10.77 7.73
C PHE A 16 2.79 9.28 7.55
N VAL A 17 3.47 8.92 6.45
CA VAL A 17 3.82 7.53 6.16
C VAL A 17 4.79 6.96 7.20
N VAL A 18 5.84 7.70 7.56
CA VAL A 18 6.78 7.32 8.63
C VAL A 18 6.07 7.17 9.98
N TYR A 19 5.20 8.12 10.34
CA TYR A 19 4.44 8.06 11.58
C TYR A 19 3.58 6.79 11.66
N ASN A 20 2.90 6.40 10.57
CA ASN A 20 2.11 5.18 10.53
C ASN A 20 2.99 3.92 10.63
N ALA A 21 4.17 3.90 10.01
CA ALA A 21 5.10 2.79 10.13
C ALA A 21 5.60 2.63 11.57
N GLU A 22 6.04 3.72 12.21
CA GLU A 22 6.48 3.71 13.62
C GLU A 22 5.34 3.33 14.57
N ALA A 23 4.13 3.81 14.31
CA ALA A 23 2.95 3.42 15.08
C ALA A 23 2.64 1.93 14.92
N ALA A 24 2.68 1.39 13.69
CA ALA A 24 2.48 -0.03 13.44
C ALA A 24 3.54 -0.88 14.15
N ILE A 25 4.82 -0.51 14.08
CA ILE A 25 5.91 -1.22 14.76
C ILE A 25 5.66 -1.29 16.27
N ARG A 26 5.28 -0.17 16.88
CA ARG A 26 5.02 -0.08 18.32
C ARG A 26 3.74 -0.81 18.74
N ASP A 27 2.63 -0.54 18.06
CA ASP A 27 1.30 -0.95 18.52
C ASP A 27 0.99 -2.40 18.15
N LEU A 28 1.57 -2.91 17.06
CA LEU A 28 1.42 -4.32 16.65
C LEU A 28 2.56 -5.21 17.20
N GLY A 29 3.51 -4.64 17.94
CA GLY A 29 4.67 -5.38 18.47
C GLY A 29 5.50 -6.05 17.38
N VAL A 30 5.65 -5.41 16.21
CA VAL A 30 6.22 -6.03 15.00
C VAL A 30 7.63 -6.56 15.26
N ALA A 31 8.43 -5.87 16.06
CA ALA A 31 9.79 -6.29 16.41
C ALA A 31 9.81 -7.60 17.24
N ASP A 32 8.72 -7.90 17.95
CA ASP A 32 8.60 -9.04 18.87
C ASP A 32 7.70 -10.16 18.29
N GLY A 33 7.03 -9.89 17.16
CA GLY A 33 6.10 -10.81 16.50
C GLY A 33 6.80 -11.85 15.59
N PRO A 34 6.15 -13.01 15.31
CA PRO A 34 6.67 -14.01 14.38
C PRO A 34 6.95 -13.39 13.00
N GLY A 35 8.19 -13.49 12.53
CA GLY A 35 8.60 -12.95 11.22
C GLY A 35 9.09 -11.49 11.24
N GLY A 36 8.86 -10.74 12.33
CA GLY A 36 9.50 -9.42 12.53
C GLY A 36 9.08 -8.33 11.54
N GLN A 37 7.97 -8.51 10.81
CA GLN A 37 7.61 -7.67 9.67
C GLN A 37 6.14 -7.23 9.68
N PHE A 38 5.87 -6.07 9.09
CA PHE A 38 4.53 -5.56 8.79
C PHE A 38 4.31 -5.51 7.28
N SER A 39 3.07 -5.78 6.86
CA SER A 39 2.63 -5.62 5.47
C SER A 39 1.80 -4.36 5.31
N LEU A 40 1.84 -3.76 4.12
CA LEU A 40 1.08 -2.56 3.77
C LEU A 40 0.02 -2.88 2.72
N VAL A 41 -1.22 -2.46 2.97
CA VAL A 41 -2.30 -2.48 1.98
C VAL A 41 -2.54 -1.05 1.49
N VAL A 42 -2.37 -0.83 0.18
CA VAL A 42 -2.58 0.46 -0.48
C VAL A 42 -3.91 0.44 -1.23
N ASP A 43 -4.92 1.07 -0.62
CA ASP A 43 -6.23 1.26 -1.25
C ASP A 43 -6.17 2.21 -2.43
N ARG A 44 -6.61 1.74 -3.60
CA ARG A 44 -6.77 2.57 -4.80
C ARG A 44 -8.19 2.55 -5.34
N SER A 45 -9.16 2.06 -4.57
CA SER A 45 -10.56 1.89 -4.98
C SER A 45 -11.26 3.22 -5.26
N SER A 46 -10.79 4.31 -4.63
CA SER A 46 -11.26 5.69 -4.85
C SER A 46 -10.34 6.51 -5.78
N SER A 47 -9.34 5.90 -6.42
CA SER A 47 -8.37 6.60 -7.26
C SER A 47 -8.85 6.80 -8.71
N GLY A 48 -9.69 7.82 -8.92
CA GLY A 48 -9.97 8.32 -10.27
C GLY A 48 -8.73 8.94 -10.94
N VAL A 49 -8.81 9.26 -12.25
CA VAL A 49 -7.72 9.91 -13.02
C VAL A 49 -7.23 11.21 -12.37
N ARG A 50 -8.13 11.92 -11.67
CA ARG A 50 -7.84 13.15 -10.92
C ARG A 50 -7.20 12.93 -9.55
N ASN A 51 -7.04 11.69 -9.08
CA ASN A 51 -6.60 11.34 -7.73
C ASN A 51 -5.29 10.53 -7.70
N GLN A 52 -4.42 10.73 -8.70
CA GLN A 52 -3.14 10.02 -8.81
C GLN A 52 -2.03 11.05 -8.65
N ASP A 53 -1.11 10.82 -7.71
CA ASP A 53 0.10 11.63 -7.55
C ASP A 53 1.35 10.75 -7.76
N PRO A 54 1.79 10.58 -9.02
CA PRO A 54 2.97 9.79 -9.36
C PRO A 54 4.23 10.32 -8.70
N ALA A 55 4.36 11.65 -8.58
CA ALA A 55 5.53 12.29 -7.99
C ALA A 55 5.64 11.93 -6.50
N LEU A 56 4.50 11.89 -5.81
CA LEU A 56 4.42 11.47 -4.42
C LEU A 56 4.80 9.99 -4.23
N ALA A 57 4.30 9.10 -5.11
CA ALA A 57 4.65 7.68 -5.08
C ALA A 57 6.17 7.47 -5.31
N ILE A 58 6.76 8.19 -6.27
CA ILE A 58 8.20 8.17 -6.55
C ILE A 58 9.01 8.71 -5.37
N ALA A 59 8.53 9.76 -4.69
CA ALA A 59 9.26 10.37 -3.58
C ALA A 59 9.23 9.55 -2.30
N VAL A 60 8.13 8.84 -2.03
CA VAL A 60 7.89 8.22 -0.71
C VAL A 60 8.10 6.72 -0.68
N LEU A 61 7.75 5.98 -1.73
CA LEU A 61 7.91 4.52 -1.72
C LEU A 61 9.37 4.08 -1.60
N PRO A 62 10.34 4.64 -2.36
CA PRO A 62 11.74 4.28 -2.19
C PRO A 62 12.26 4.63 -0.80
N ALA A 63 11.88 5.79 -0.27
CA ALA A 63 12.30 6.22 1.06
C ALA A 63 11.77 5.27 2.14
N LEU A 64 10.51 4.85 2.08
CA LEU A 64 9.94 3.89 3.02
C LEU A 64 10.64 2.54 2.96
N VAL A 65 10.81 1.99 1.76
CA VAL A 65 11.47 0.69 1.55
C VAL A 65 12.93 0.72 2.04
N GLN A 66 13.65 1.81 1.80
CA GLN A 66 15.04 1.98 2.24
C GLN A 66 15.18 2.24 3.74
N HIS A 67 14.17 2.85 4.39
CA HIS A 67 14.23 3.15 5.82
C HIS A 67 13.87 1.95 6.70
N TYR A 68 13.04 1.03 6.20
CA TYR A 68 12.58 -0.14 6.95
C TYR A 68 12.84 -1.48 6.23
N PRO A 69 14.04 -1.75 5.71
CA PRO A 69 14.28 -2.89 4.82
C PRO A 69 14.08 -4.27 5.48
N GLY A 70 14.27 -4.33 6.81
CA GLY A 70 14.06 -5.56 7.60
C GLY A 70 12.64 -5.73 8.15
N LEU A 71 11.89 -4.63 8.28
CA LEU A 71 10.57 -4.61 8.93
C LEU A 71 9.41 -4.54 7.92
N LEU A 72 9.65 -4.04 6.71
CA LEU A 72 8.63 -4.03 5.67
C LEU A 72 8.58 -5.40 4.99
N GLY A 73 7.49 -6.14 5.17
CA GLY A 73 7.24 -7.44 4.53
C GLY A 73 6.75 -7.28 3.10
N GLU A 74 5.43 -7.41 2.89
CA GLU A 74 4.76 -7.28 1.60
C GLU A 74 4.02 -5.94 1.46
N VAL A 75 3.95 -5.40 0.24
CA VAL A 75 3.13 -4.25 -0.12
C VAL A 75 2.09 -4.68 -1.15
N ILE A 76 0.84 -4.78 -0.72
CA ILE A 76 -0.30 -5.14 -1.56
C ILE A 76 -0.99 -3.87 -2.06
N VAL A 77 -1.11 -3.70 -3.37
CA VAL A 77 -1.80 -2.55 -3.98
C VAL A 77 -3.03 -3.02 -4.74
N ALA A 78 -4.20 -2.51 -4.35
CA ALA A 78 -5.47 -2.96 -4.90
C ALA A 78 -6.53 -1.83 -4.93
N PRO A 79 -7.37 -1.74 -5.97
CA PRO A 79 -7.17 -2.26 -7.31
C PRO A 79 -6.16 -1.44 -8.13
N VAL A 80 -5.41 -2.09 -9.02
CA VAL A 80 -4.56 -1.42 -10.01
C VAL A 80 -5.26 -1.25 -11.36
N ASN A 81 -4.99 -0.13 -12.04
CA ASN A 81 -5.54 0.22 -13.35
C ASN A 81 -4.42 0.63 -14.33
N GLY A 82 -4.74 0.99 -15.59
CA GLY A 82 -3.72 1.35 -16.59
C GLY A 82 -2.80 2.51 -16.18
N VAL A 83 -3.35 3.53 -15.49
CA VAL A 83 -2.58 4.68 -15.00
C VAL A 83 -1.52 4.23 -13.99
N PHE A 84 -1.86 3.28 -13.12
CA PHE A 84 -0.91 2.70 -12.18
C PHE A 84 0.34 2.18 -12.86
N TRP A 85 0.17 1.41 -13.94
CA TRP A 85 1.28 0.73 -14.60
C TRP A 85 2.25 1.73 -15.23
N ALA A 86 1.76 2.87 -15.70
CA ALA A 86 2.62 3.95 -16.18
C ALA A 86 3.50 4.53 -15.07
N VAL A 87 2.91 4.80 -13.89
CA VAL A 87 3.65 5.26 -12.71
C VAL A 87 4.61 4.21 -12.19
N TRP A 88 4.14 2.97 -12.07
CA TRP A 88 4.92 1.85 -11.55
C TRP A 88 6.16 1.59 -12.38
N ARG A 89 6.08 1.69 -13.72
CA ARG A 89 7.23 1.54 -14.60
C ARG A 89 8.37 2.52 -14.30
N VAL A 90 8.04 3.73 -13.82
CA VAL A 90 9.04 4.72 -13.39
C VAL A 90 9.54 4.37 -11.99
N VAL A 91 8.65 4.12 -11.05
CA VAL A 91 8.98 3.80 -9.65
C VAL A 91 9.85 2.54 -9.53
N SER A 92 9.54 1.49 -10.31
CA SER A 92 10.25 0.20 -10.26
C SER A 92 11.73 0.32 -10.60
N LEU A 93 12.13 1.33 -11.39
CA LEU A 93 13.53 1.60 -11.71
C LEU A 93 14.33 2.03 -10.48
N PHE A 94 13.69 2.68 -9.52
CA PHE A 94 14.32 3.14 -8.27
C PHE A 94 14.32 2.08 -7.17
N LEU A 95 13.40 1.12 -7.23
CA LEU A 95 13.23 0.09 -6.20
C LEU A 95 14.13 -1.14 -6.42
N GLY A 96 14.57 -1.41 -7.66
CA GLY A 96 15.46 -2.54 -7.94
C GLY A 96 14.89 -3.88 -7.47
N ALA A 97 15.66 -4.62 -6.65
CA ALA A 97 15.25 -5.93 -6.13
C ALA A 97 14.03 -5.88 -5.20
N GLU A 98 13.77 -4.72 -4.58
CA GLU A 98 12.66 -4.53 -3.64
C GLU A 98 11.28 -4.56 -4.31
N THR A 99 11.24 -4.46 -5.64
CA THR A 99 10.02 -4.67 -6.43
C THR A 99 9.35 -6.02 -6.18
N ARG A 100 10.13 -7.03 -5.73
CA ARG A 100 9.62 -8.38 -5.39
C ARG A 100 8.68 -8.40 -4.20
N ARG A 101 8.68 -7.36 -3.36
CA ARG A 101 7.78 -7.24 -2.20
C ARG A 101 6.38 -6.73 -2.58
N PHE A 102 6.18 -6.35 -3.85
CA PHE A 102 4.93 -5.71 -4.26
C PHE A 102 4.01 -6.70 -4.96
N THR A 103 2.78 -6.81 -4.45
CA THR A 103 1.70 -7.59 -5.04
C THR A 103 0.63 -6.66 -5.60
N PHE A 104 0.28 -6.85 -6.88
CA PHE A 104 -0.66 -5.99 -7.59
C PHE A 104 -1.95 -6.72 -7.93
N ILE A 105 -3.06 -6.25 -7.37
CA ILE A 105 -4.36 -6.89 -7.54
C ILE A 105 -5.22 -6.07 -8.51
N ARG A 106 -5.80 -6.74 -9.51
CA ARG A 106 -6.58 -6.13 -10.57
C ARG A 106 -7.89 -6.86 -10.82
N GLY A 107 -8.78 -6.23 -11.59
CA GLY A 107 -10.02 -6.85 -12.07
C GLY A 107 -11.23 -6.56 -11.20
N ALA A 108 -12.40 -7.02 -11.64
CA ALA A 108 -13.68 -6.76 -10.98
C ALA A 108 -13.76 -7.41 -9.58
N ARG A 109 -13.09 -8.56 -9.41
CA ARG A 109 -13.05 -9.36 -8.18
C ARG A 109 -11.82 -9.08 -7.31
N TRP A 110 -11.36 -7.82 -7.31
CA TRP A 110 -10.13 -7.45 -6.60
C TRP A 110 -10.26 -7.57 -5.08
N ARG A 111 -11.48 -7.53 -4.53
CA ARG A 111 -11.72 -7.62 -3.10
C ARG A 111 -11.55 -9.04 -2.58
N GLU A 112 -12.02 -10.02 -3.34
CA GLU A 112 -11.80 -11.43 -3.06
C GLU A 112 -10.31 -11.77 -3.13
N ALA A 113 -9.64 -11.32 -4.19
CA ALA A 113 -8.19 -11.49 -4.33
C ALA A 113 -7.41 -10.75 -3.23
N LEU A 114 -7.88 -9.60 -2.76
CA LEU A 114 -7.28 -8.89 -1.64
C LEU A 114 -7.40 -9.70 -0.35
N LEU A 115 -8.58 -10.22 -0.04
CA LEU A 115 -8.81 -11.05 1.15
C LEU A 115 -7.93 -12.31 1.13
N GLU A 116 -7.80 -12.96 -0.03
CA GLU A 116 -6.90 -14.09 -0.21
C GLU A 116 -5.43 -13.70 0.03
N ALA A 117 -5.00 -12.54 -0.47
CA ALA A 117 -3.62 -12.06 -0.32
C ALA A 117 -3.27 -11.66 1.12
N VAL A 118 -4.18 -11.01 1.85
CA VAL A 118 -3.90 -10.59 3.24
C VAL A 118 -4.03 -11.73 4.26
N GLY A 119 -4.73 -12.81 3.90
CA GLY A 119 -5.08 -13.89 4.82
C GLY A 119 -6.52 -13.78 5.32
N GLY A 120 -7.22 -14.92 5.40
CA GLY A 120 -8.65 -14.99 5.74
C GLY A 120 -8.98 -14.62 7.19
N ASP A 121 -7.98 -14.49 8.04
CA ASP A 121 -8.05 -14.04 9.44
C ASP A 121 -7.89 -12.53 9.60
N VAL A 122 -7.56 -11.79 8.54
CA VAL A 122 -7.42 -10.33 8.57
C VAL A 122 -8.76 -9.63 8.36
N GLU A 123 -9.14 -8.79 9.33
CA GLU A 123 -10.33 -7.96 9.21
C GLU A 123 -10.08 -6.74 8.32
N LEU A 124 -10.66 -6.75 7.11
CA LEU A 124 -10.58 -5.63 6.18
C LEU A 124 -11.59 -4.52 6.52
N PRO A 125 -11.34 -3.25 6.15
CA PRO A 125 -12.36 -2.20 6.18
C PRO A 125 -13.56 -2.52 5.27
N GLU A 126 -14.78 -2.10 5.64
CA GLU A 126 -16.03 -2.44 4.91
C GLU A 126 -15.96 -2.22 3.39
N HIS A 127 -15.39 -1.10 2.94
CA HIS A 127 -15.31 -0.76 1.51
C HIS A 127 -14.33 -1.66 0.70
N MET A 128 -13.45 -2.40 1.40
CA MET A 128 -12.50 -3.37 0.83
C MET A 128 -12.97 -4.81 0.95
N ARG A 129 -13.94 -5.10 1.84
CA ARG A 129 -14.51 -6.45 1.98
C ARG A 129 -15.22 -6.84 0.69
N PRO A 130 -15.12 -8.10 0.24
CA PRO A 130 -15.99 -8.64 -0.79
C PRO A 130 -17.45 -8.26 -0.49
N ALA A 131 -18.24 -8.00 -1.53
CA ALA A 131 -19.68 -7.89 -1.32
C ALA A 131 -20.10 -9.21 -0.65
N GLY A 132 -20.63 -9.12 0.57
CA GLY A 132 -21.17 -10.31 1.23
C GLY A 132 -22.15 -10.95 0.26
N ASP A 133 -22.06 -12.27 0.07
CA ASP A 133 -23.10 -13.00 -0.63
C ASP A 133 -24.40 -12.66 0.09
N GLY A 134 -25.23 -11.83 -0.55
CA GLY A 134 -26.52 -11.46 -0.01
C GLY A 134 -27.35 -12.72 0.09
N VAL A 135 -27.46 -13.25 1.31
CA VAL A 135 -28.48 -14.21 1.70
C VAL A 135 -29.69 -13.43 2.19
#